data_AF-A0A523ZEU2-F1
#
_entry.id   AF-A0A523ZEU2-F1
#
_cell.length_a   1.000
_cell.length_b   1.000
_cell.length_c   1.000
_cell.angle_alpha   90.00
_cell.angle_beta   90.00
_cell.angle_gamma   90.00
#
_symmetry.space_group_name_H-M   'P 1'
#
loop_
_entity.id
_entity.type
_entity.pdbx_description
1 polymer ?
#
loop_
_entity_poly.entity_id
_entity_poly.type
_entity_poly.pdbx_seq_one_letter_code
_entity_poly.pdbx_strand_id
1 'polypeptide(L)'
;MAEKDKKEKETKKETEKETKPKSNKLVLILAILGAVVIGVTLVGRFAYRTFLSKTTGGVIGIDKEGEKVTIKSEEAEFSFEEGGELPENFPKDFPIYPEAKLTSSWTASGEETEGLSLVWETNDSIDKVAAYYKEKLTESGWKLSLTAEVEDSITLAFEKNDMGGFIGITTENSKTIISLTLGL
;
A
#
# COMPACT_ATOMS: atom_id res chain seq x y z
N MET A 1 -46.04 -8.38 -28.75
CA MET A 1 -45.94 -9.83 -28.45
C MET A 1 -45.40 -10.52 -29.68
N ALA A 2 -44.35 -11.32 -29.71
CA ALA A 2 -43.26 -11.61 -28.78
C ALA A 2 -42.35 -12.59 -29.56
N GLU A 3 -41.56 -12.14 -30.54
CA GLU A 3 -40.74 -13.09 -31.33
C GLU A 3 -39.55 -12.43 -32.08
N LYS A 4 -38.86 -11.48 -31.43
CA LYS A 4 -37.57 -10.96 -31.93
C LYS A 4 -36.39 -11.16 -30.98
N ASP A 5 -36.60 -11.76 -29.81
CA ASP A 5 -35.58 -11.86 -28.74
C ASP A 5 -34.90 -13.23 -28.59
N LYS A 6 -35.04 -14.18 -29.54
CA LYS A 6 -34.52 -15.55 -29.35
C LYS A 6 -33.45 -16.03 -30.35
N LYS A 7 -33.00 -15.22 -31.31
CA LYS A 7 -32.06 -15.69 -32.36
C LYS A 7 -30.69 -15.02 -32.41
N GLU A 8 -30.41 -14.08 -31.50
CA GLU A 8 -29.11 -13.37 -31.45
C GLU A 8 -28.16 -13.91 -30.36
N LYS A 9 -28.55 -14.97 -29.66
CA LYS A 9 -27.82 -15.47 -28.47
C LYS A 9 -26.85 -16.64 -28.72
N GLU A 10 -26.67 -17.08 -29.98
CA GLU A 10 -25.88 -18.28 -30.30
C GLU A 10 -24.66 -18.07 -31.21
N THR A 11 -24.24 -16.84 -31.51
CA THR A 11 -23.09 -16.61 -32.41
C THR A 11 -22.09 -15.59 -31.87
N LYS A 12 -21.62 -15.78 -30.63
CA LYS A 12 -20.40 -15.12 -30.09
C LYS A 12 -19.60 -16.02 -29.15
N LYS A 13 -19.75 -17.34 -29.27
CA LYS A 13 -19.01 -18.33 -28.48
C LYS A 13 -17.85 -18.88 -29.28
N GLU A 14 -16.89 -18.03 -29.65
CA GLU A 14 -15.53 -18.44 -30.00
C GLU A 14 -14.66 -17.20 -30.18
N THR A 15 -13.45 -17.25 -29.60
CA THR A 15 -12.35 -16.27 -29.65
C THR A 15 -12.28 -15.26 -28.49
N GLU A 16 -12.01 -15.76 -27.29
CA GLU A 16 -11.10 -15.06 -26.38
C GLU A 16 -10.22 -16.12 -25.72
N LYS A 17 -9.09 -16.42 -26.37
CA LYS A 17 -8.02 -17.23 -25.78
C LYS A 17 -7.43 -16.42 -24.63
N GLU A 18 -7.58 -16.94 -23.42
CA GLU A 18 -6.82 -16.54 -22.24
C GLU A 18 -5.32 -16.52 -22.56
N THR A 19 -4.72 -15.34 -22.65
CA THR A 19 -3.28 -15.18 -22.49
C THR A 19 -3.01 -14.85 -21.03
N LYS A 20 -2.66 -15.88 -20.26
CA LYS A 20 -2.12 -15.81 -18.90
C LYS A 20 -0.94 -14.83 -18.89
N PRO A 21 -0.96 -13.70 -18.14
CA PRO A 21 0.17 -12.78 -18.12
C PRO A 21 1.34 -13.41 -17.33
N LYS A 22 2.51 -13.44 -17.98
CA LYS A 22 3.78 -13.87 -17.39
C LYS A 22 4.11 -12.93 -16.22
N SER A 23 4.36 -13.48 -15.04
CA SER A 23 4.56 -12.78 -13.77
C SER A 23 5.80 -11.87 -13.79
N ASN A 24 5.61 -10.63 -14.24
CA ASN A 24 6.59 -9.57 -14.07
C ASN A 24 6.35 -8.91 -12.71
N LYS A 25 7.35 -8.93 -11.81
CA LYS A 25 7.29 -8.31 -10.48
C LYS A 25 6.76 -6.86 -10.51
N LEU A 26 6.99 -6.14 -11.60
CA LEU A 26 6.45 -4.79 -11.85
C LEU A 26 4.91 -4.75 -11.97
N VAL A 27 4.28 -5.77 -12.54
CA VAL A 27 2.80 -5.84 -12.66
C VAL A 27 2.17 -6.11 -11.28
N LEU A 28 2.84 -6.91 -10.45
CA LEU A 28 2.45 -7.12 -9.05
C LEU A 28 2.60 -5.84 -8.22
N ILE A 29 3.72 -5.11 -8.35
CA ILE A 29 3.95 -3.85 -7.65
C ILE A 29 2.92 -2.78 -8.07
N LEU A 30 2.58 -2.69 -9.37
CA LEU A 30 1.54 -1.79 -9.87
C LEU A 30 0.13 -2.19 -9.41
N ALA A 31 -0.15 -3.48 -9.28
CA ALA A 31 -1.41 -3.97 -8.72
C ALA A 31 -1.52 -3.65 -7.22
N ILE A 32 -0.41 -3.73 -6.47
CA ILE A 32 -0.35 -3.36 -5.04
C ILE A 32 -0.55 -1.84 -4.88
N LEU A 33 0.13 -1.02 -5.68
CA LEU A 33 -0.06 0.44 -5.72
C LEU A 33 -1.52 0.83 -6.03
N GLY A 34 -2.15 0.15 -7.00
CA GLY A 34 -3.56 0.37 -7.33
C GLY A 34 -4.53 -0.06 -6.22
N ALA A 35 -4.24 -1.17 -5.52
CA ALA A 35 -5.08 -1.67 -4.44
C ALA A 35 -5.03 -0.79 -3.18
N VAL A 36 -3.88 -0.20 -2.86
CA VAL A 36 -3.72 0.71 -1.71
C VAL A 36 -4.50 2.01 -1.93
N VAL A 37 -4.45 2.59 -3.14
CA VAL A 37 -5.17 3.85 -3.44
C VAL A 37 -6.70 3.67 -3.46
N ILE A 38 -7.19 2.54 -3.97
CA ILE A 38 -8.62 2.23 -4.03
C ILE A 38 -9.16 1.78 -2.67
N GLY A 39 -8.35 1.05 -1.88
CA GLY A 39 -8.69 0.63 -0.52
C GLY A 39 -8.85 1.80 0.45
N VAL A 40 -8.04 2.85 0.31
CA VAL A 40 -8.07 4.02 1.19
C VAL A 40 -9.23 4.97 0.84
N THR A 41 -9.61 5.11 -0.44
CA THR A 41 -10.60 6.12 -0.86
C THR A 41 -12.05 5.64 -0.97
N LEU A 42 -12.32 4.36 -1.31
CA LEU A 42 -13.70 3.88 -1.57
C LEU A 42 -14.25 2.90 -0.53
N VAL A 43 -13.39 2.31 0.31
CA VAL A 43 -13.79 1.31 1.32
C VAL A 43 -13.89 1.92 2.72
N GLY A 44 -13.79 3.25 2.81
CA GLY A 44 -13.56 3.99 4.04
C GLY A 44 -14.65 4.02 5.11
N ARG A 45 -15.72 3.20 5.11
CA ARG A 45 -16.49 2.96 6.37
C ARG A 45 -17.67 1.98 6.38
N PHE A 46 -18.34 1.65 5.27
CA PHE A 46 -19.63 0.95 5.35
C PHE A 46 -19.76 -0.37 4.57
N ALA A 47 -19.03 -0.53 3.46
CA ALA A 47 -19.22 -1.69 2.56
C ALA A 47 -18.30 -2.89 2.84
N TYR A 48 -17.25 -2.74 3.67
CA TYR A 48 -16.26 -3.81 3.90
C TYR A 48 -16.83 -5.00 4.68
N ARG A 49 -17.75 -4.75 5.64
CA ARG A 49 -18.35 -5.82 6.48
C ARG A 49 -19.20 -6.82 5.68
N THR A 50 -19.86 -6.37 4.61
CA THR A 50 -20.81 -7.20 3.88
C THR A 50 -20.16 -7.94 2.71
N PHE A 51 -19.19 -7.33 2.04
CA PHE A 51 -18.52 -7.96 0.90
C PHE A 51 -17.55 -9.08 1.32
N LEU A 52 -16.88 -8.94 2.46
CA LEU A 52 -15.89 -9.93 2.93
C LEU A 52 -16.51 -11.19 3.54
N SER A 53 -17.64 -11.08 4.23
CA SER A 53 -18.27 -12.22 4.91
C SER A 53 -18.84 -13.26 3.94
N LYS A 54 -19.22 -12.85 2.73
CA LYS A 54 -19.80 -13.75 1.71
C LYS A 54 -18.77 -14.42 0.80
N THR A 55 -17.55 -13.91 0.72
CA THR A 55 -16.53 -14.38 -0.24
C THR A 55 -15.45 -15.25 0.39
N THR A 56 -15.19 -15.12 1.69
CA THR A 56 -14.00 -15.73 2.33
C THR A 56 -14.28 -16.92 3.25
N GLY A 57 -15.52 -17.40 3.34
CA GLY A 57 -15.78 -18.75 3.85
C GLY A 57 -15.28 -19.07 5.28
N GLY A 58 -15.19 -18.08 6.18
CA GLY A 58 -15.16 -18.34 7.63
C GLY A 58 -13.81 -18.15 8.34
N VAL A 59 -13.96 -17.71 9.59
CA VAL A 59 -12.97 -17.49 10.67
C VAL A 59 -12.05 -16.27 10.51
N ILE A 60 -12.60 -15.08 10.81
CA ILE A 60 -11.79 -13.90 11.14
C ILE A 60 -11.86 -13.73 12.66
N GLY A 61 -10.76 -14.00 13.36
CA GLY A 61 -10.56 -13.55 14.73
C GLY A 61 -10.29 -12.04 14.70
N ILE A 62 -11.28 -11.24 15.08
CA ILE A 62 -11.10 -9.79 15.22
C ILE A 62 -10.71 -9.54 16.67
N ASP A 63 -9.42 -9.50 16.94
CA ASP A 63 -8.90 -8.95 18.20
C ASP A 63 -8.89 -7.42 18.05
N LYS A 64 -9.88 -6.79 18.68
CA LYS A 64 -9.96 -5.34 18.83
C LYS A 64 -9.41 -4.96 20.18
N GLU A 65 -8.14 -4.64 20.22
CA GLU A 65 -7.53 -3.87 21.31
C GLU A 65 -7.38 -2.42 20.82
N GLY A 66 -8.39 -1.59 21.07
CA GLY A 66 -8.34 -0.14 20.75
C GLY A 66 -8.50 0.22 19.26
N GLU A 67 -7.67 1.16 18.79
CA GLU A 67 -7.61 1.66 17.40
C GLU A 67 -6.83 0.72 16.45
N LYS A 68 -6.30 -0.38 16.99
CA LYS A 68 -5.60 -1.42 16.23
C LYS A 68 -6.58 -2.46 15.70
N VAL A 69 -6.48 -2.76 14.41
CA VAL A 69 -7.27 -3.81 13.74
C VAL A 69 -6.32 -4.83 13.15
N THR A 70 -6.38 -6.06 13.66
CA THR A 70 -5.59 -7.18 13.13
C THR A 70 -6.51 -8.17 12.44
N ILE A 71 -6.14 -8.60 11.24
CA ILE A 71 -6.81 -9.63 10.45
C ILE A 71 -5.81 -10.75 10.25
N LYS A 72 -6.09 -11.92 10.85
CA LYS A 72 -5.31 -13.14 10.65
C LYS A 72 -6.11 -14.11 9.79
N SER A 73 -5.53 -14.59 8.70
CA SER A 73 -5.95 -15.80 7.99
C SER A 73 -4.91 -16.90 8.20
N GLU A 74 -5.20 -18.12 7.75
CA GLU A 74 -4.23 -19.24 7.82
C GLU A 74 -2.94 -18.98 7.00
N GLU A 75 -2.99 -18.03 6.06
CA GLU A 75 -1.92 -17.77 5.07
C GLU A 75 -1.25 -16.39 5.23
N ALA A 76 -1.91 -15.44 5.90
CA ALA A 76 -1.42 -14.07 6.04
C ALA A 76 -1.95 -13.36 7.27
N GLU A 77 -1.15 -12.44 7.81
CA GLU A 77 -1.49 -11.53 8.87
C GLU A 77 -1.38 -10.08 8.38
N PHE A 78 -2.43 -9.30 8.65
CA PHE A 78 -2.50 -7.89 8.34
C PHE A 78 -2.81 -7.13 9.61
N SER A 79 -2.05 -6.07 9.90
CA SER A 79 -2.33 -5.19 11.03
C SER A 79 -2.41 -3.73 10.58
N PHE A 80 -3.30 -2.99 11.21
CA PHE A 80 -3.51 -1.56 11.02
C PHE A 80 -3.61 -0.86 12.37
N GLU A 81 -2.97 0.30 12.50
CA GLU A 81 -2.99 1.12 13.71
C GLU A 81 -3.05 2.61 13.34
N GLU A 82 -4.13 3.29 13.72
CA GLU A 82 -4.29 4.75 13.58
C GLU A 82 -3.50 5.46 14.69
N GLY A 83 -2.68 6.47 14.35
CA GLY A 83 -1.92 7.29 15.31
C GLY A 83 -0.89 6.56 16.17
N GLY A 84 -0.50 5.34 15.76
CA GLY A 84 0.16 4.33 16.60
C GLY A 84 1.67 4.41 16.78
N GLU A 85 2.25 3.27 17.17
CA GLU A 85 3.70 3.05 17.29
C GLU A 85 4.32 2.49 15.99
N LEU A 86 5.64 2.62 15.86
CA LEU A 86 6.40 1.99 14.78
C LEU A 86 6.33 0.46 14.91
N PRO A 87 6.03 -0.28 13.83
CA PRO A 87 6.08 -1.73 13.83
C PRO A 87 7.44 -2.26 14.27
N GLU A 88 7.45 -3.37 15.04
CA GLU A 88 8.68 -3.97 15.56
C GLU A 88 9.66 -4.42 14.45
N ASN A 89 9.13 -4.78 13.28
CA ASN A 89 9.89 -5.19 12.10
C ASN A 89 10.42 -4.02 11.26
N PHE A 90 10.20 -2.76 11.68
CA PHE A 90 10.72 -1.60 10.97
C PHE A 90 12.26 -1.54 11.02
N PRO A 91 12.97 -1.34 9.90
CA PRO A 91 14.43 -1.32 9.90
C PRO A 91 14.99 -0.15 10.71
N LYS A 92 15.84 -0.45 11.69
CA LYS A 92 16.41 0.54 12.61
C LYS A 92 17.36 1.53 11.93
N ASP A 93 17.86 1.17 10.76
CA ASP A 93 18.75 1.97 9.92
C ASP A 93 18.00 2.82 8.89
N PHE A 94 16.67 2.65 8.77
CA PHE A 94 15.85 3.50 7.92
C PHE A 94 15.67 4.88 8.57
N PRO A 95 15.97 5.99 7.87
CA PRO A 95 15.85 7.32 8.45
C PRO A 95 14.39 7.71 8.69
N ILE A 96 14.11 8.28 9.87
CA ILE A 96 12.78 8.81 10.21
C ILE A 96 12.89 10.33 10.31
N TYR A 97 12.00 11.04 9.61
CA TYR A 97 11.98 12.50 9.65
C TYR A 97 11.65 13.00 11.08
N PRO A 98 12.52 13.83 11.70
CA PRO A 98 12.44 14.12 13.13
C PRO A 98 11.21 14.95 13.56
N GLU A 99 10.68 15.81 12.69
CA GLU A 99 9.51 16.66 12.98
C GLU A 99 8.21 16.09 12.39
N ALA A 100 8.17 14.78 12.13
CA ALA A 100 7.01 14.08 11.60
C ALA A 100 6.27 13.30 12.69
N LYS A 101 4.94 13.38 12.67
CA LYS A 101 4.05 12.62 13.55
C LYS A 101 3.46 11.43 12.79
N LEU A 102 3.60 10.22 13.33
CA LEU A 102 2.97 9.04 12.74
C LEU A 102 1.46 9.17 12.87
N THR A 103 0.76 9.11 11.74
CA THR A 103 -0.71 9.17 11.69
C THR A 103 -1.30 7.82 11.41
N SER A 104 -0.54 6.91 10.81
CA SER A 104 -1.02 5.56 10.54
C SER A 104 0.09 4.57 10.24
N SER A 105 -0.14 3.33 10.64
CA SER A 105 0.77 2.21 10.45
C SER A 105 0.02 0.98 9.91
N TRP A 106 0.62 0.31 8.94
CA TRP A 106 0.13 -0.93 8.36
C TRP A 106 1.26 -1.93 8.22
N THR A 107 0.98 -3.19 8.53
CA THR A 107 1.87 -4.31 8.21
C THR A 107 1.10 -5.39 7.45
N ALA A 108 1.82 -6.06 6.56
CA ALA A 108 1.35 -7.24 5.84
C ALA A 108 2.45 -8.29 5.88
N SER A 109 2.11 -9.48 6.37
CA SER A 109 3.01 -10.63 6.41
C SER A 109 2.29 -11.86 5.87
N GLY A 110 2.87 -12.54 4.89
CA GLY A 110 2.42 -13.82 4.36
C GLY A 110 3.61 -14.74 4.09
N GLU A 111 3.36 -15.99 3.68
CA GLU A 111 4.41 -17.02 3.53
C GLU A 111 5.60 -16.60 2.64
N GLU A 112 5.37 -15.76 1.62
CA GLU A 112 6.41 -15.32 0.68
C GLU A 112 6.65 -13.80 0.65
N THR A 113 5.88 -13.01 1.42
CA THR A 113 5.94 -11.54 1.32
C THR A 113 5.75 -10.89 2.69
N GLU A 114 6.71 -10.08 3.09
CA GLU A 114 6.62 -9.21 4.25
C GLU A 114 6.74 -7.74 3.80
N GLY A 115 5.93 -6.88 4.39
CA GLY A 115 5.99 -5.46 4.09
C GLY A 115 5.25 -4.61 5.09
N LEU A 116 5.55 -3.32 5.05
CA LEU A 116 4.92 -2.32 5.89
C LEU A 116 4.61 -1.06 5.08
N SER A 117 3.59 -0.35 5.52
CA SER A 117 3.26 0.98 5.05
C SER A 117 3.10 1.89 6.25
N LEU A 118 3.69 3.07 6.21
CA LEU A 118 3.64 4.04 7.29
C LEU A 118 3.30 5.41 6.72
N VAL A 119 2.47 6.16 7.42
CA VAL A 119 2.11 7.53 7.02
C VAL A 119 2.40 8.46 8.18
N TRP A 120 3.16 9.52 7.88
CA TRP A 120 3.41 10.60 8.80
C TRP A 120 2.94 11.94 8.24
N GLU A 121 2.70 12.89 9.14
CA GLU A 121 2.45 14.29 8.81
C GLU A 121 3.51 15.20 9.44
N THR A 122 3.86 16.27 8.74
CA THR A 122 4.70 17.36 9.28
C THR A 122 4.23 18.72 8.74
N ASN A 123 4.57 19.79 9.46
CA ASN A 123 4.31 21.17 9.02
C ASN A 123 5.45 21.74 8.17
N ASP A 124 6.54 21.00 8.02
CA ASP A 124 7.66 21.38 7.15
C ASP A 124 7.31 21.30 5.66
N SER A 125 8.07 21.99 4.82
CA SER A 125 7.87 21.97 3.37
C SER A 125 8.26 20.63 2.75
N ILE A 126 7.58 20.27 1.66
CA ILE A 126 7.88 19.10 0.83
C ILE A 126 9.36 19.05 0.41
N ASP A 127 9.96 20.19 0.06
CA ASP A 127 11.36 20.27 -0.35
C ASP A 127 12.33 19.94 0.79
N LYS A 128 12.07 20.42 2.01
CA LYS A 128 12.90 20.14 3.19
C LYS A 128 12.87 18.65 3.52
N VAL A 129 11.68 18.05 3.46
CA VAL A 129 11.48 16.62 3.71
C VAL A 129 12.14 15.77 2.61
N ALA A 130 11.98 16.14 1.34
CA ALA A 130 12.58 15.41 0.23
C ALA A 130 14.12 15.47 0.26
N ALA A 131 14.69 16.64 0.55
CA ALA A 131 16.13 16.79 0.71
C ALA A 131 16.68 15.91 1.85
N TYR A 132 15.99 15.90 2.99
CA TYR A 132 16.32 15.03 4.12
C TYR A 132 16.40 13.55 3.71
N TYR A 133 15.36 13.03 3.06
CA TYR A 133 15.35 11.61 2.67
C TYR A 133 16.38 11.30 1.60
N LYS A 134 16.59 12.19 0.62
CA LYS A 134 17.62 12.00 -0.40
C LYS A 134 19.02 11.85 0.22
N GLU A 135 19.34 12.68 1.20
CA GLU A 135 20.61 12.62 1.92
C GLU A 135 20.68 11.39 2.84
N LYS A 136 19.74 11.27 3.78
CA LYS A 136 19.82 10.29 4.86
C LYS A 136 19.66 8.85 4.40
N LEU A 137 18.89 8.59 3.34
CA LEU A 137 18.84 7.25 2.75
C LEU A 137 20.23 6.82 2.28
N THR A 138 20.94 7.70 1.56
CA THR A 138 22.28 7.39 1.04
C THR A 138 23.31 7.25 2.16
N GLU A 139 23.26 8.08 3.19
CA GLU A 139 24.12 7.96 4.37
C GLU A 139 23.90 6.64 5.13
N SER A 140 22.65 6.18 5.21
CA SER A 140 22.27 4.89 5.79
C SER A 140 22.53 3.69 4.85
N GLY A 141 23.13 3.91 3.68
CA GLY A 141 23.49 2.86 2.73
C GLY A 141 22.32 2.33 1.89
N TRP A 142 21.20 3.05 1.84
CA TRP A 142 20.12 2.80 0.89
C TRP A 142 20.45 3.47 -0.44
N LYS A 143 20.27 2.74 -1.53
CA LYS A 143 20.47 3.27 -2.88
C LYS A 143 19.16 3.87 -3.38
N LEU A 144 19.21 5.13 -3.83
CA LEU A 144 18.11 5.74 -4.56
C LEU A 144 18.10 5.24 -6.01
N SER A 145 17.02 4.56 -6.39
CA SER A 145 16.84 3.99 -7.73
C SER A 145 15.97 4.88 -8.62
N LEU A 146 15.10 5.70 -8.04
CA LEU A 146 14.25 6.64 -8.77
C LEU A 146 13.99 7.90 -7.91
N THR A 147 13.95 9.05 -8.57
CA THR A 147 13.34 10.27 -8.05
C THR A 147 12.39 10.79 -9.11
N ALA A 148 11.12 10.90 -8.77
CA ALA A 148 10.09 11.47 -9.63
C ALA A 148 9.45 12.65 -8.91
N GLU A 149 9.36 13.79 -9.58
CA GLU A 149 8.81 15.02 -9.02
C GLU A 149 7.73 15.52 -9.98
N VAL A 150 6.52 15.67 -9.47
CA VAL A 150 5.35 16.11 -10.24
C VAL A 150 4.55 17.06 -9.38
N GLU A 151 4.58 18.35 -9.74
CA GLU A 151 3.83 19.41 -9.06
C GLU A 151 4.08 19.38 -7.54
N ASP A 152 3.07 19.04 -6.74
CA ASP A 152 3.12 19.00 -5.28
C ASP A 152 3.41 17.59 -4.71
N SER A 153 4.04 16.72 -5.52
CA SER A 153 4.35 15.34 -5.17
C SER A 153 5.77 14.96 -5.55
N ILE A 154 6.49 14.34 -4.61
CA ILE A 154 7.83 13.78 -4.81
C ILE A 154 7.78 12.30 -4.43
N THR A 155 8.23 11.44 -5.34
CA THR A 155 8.37 10.01 -5.10
C THR A 155 9.84 9.60 -5.18
N LEU A 156 10.33 8.94 -4.13
CA LEU A 156 11.68 8.40 -4.04
C LEU A 156 11.61 6.88 -3.97
N ALA A 157 12.14 6.16 -4.96
CA ALA A 157 12.30 4.71 -4.86
C ALA A 157 13.70 4.38 -4.35
N PHE A 158 13.79 3.43 -3.43
CA PHE A 158 15.03 3.05 -2.78
C PHE A 158 15.15 1.54 -2.62
N GLU A 159 16.38 1.05 -2.51
CA GLU A 159 16.70 -0.37 -2.34
C GLU A 159 17.92 -0.56 -1.43
N LYS A 160 17.93 -1.66 -0.66
CA LYS A 160 19.08 -2.10 0.13
C LYS A 160 18.99 -3.61 0.35
N ASN A 161 19.94 -4.36 -0.21
CA ASN A 161 19.91 -5.83 -0.24
C ASN A 161 18.61 -6.33 -0.88
N ASP A 162 17.87 -7.20 -0.20
CA ASP A 162 16.57 -7.72 -0.64
C ASP A 162 15.38 -6.82 -0.26
N MET A 163 15.63 -5.77 0.53
CA MET A 163 14.62 -4.77 0.91
C MET A 163 14.51 -3.67 -0.14
N GLY A 164 13.30 -3.15 -0.32
CA GLY A 164 13.08 -2.05 -1.24
C GLY A 164 11.68 -1.46 -1.15
N GLY A 165 11.53 -0.24 -1.63
CA GLY A 165 10.29 0.48 -1.45
C GLY A 165 10.28 1.85 -2.09
N PHE A 166 9.28 2.64 -1.69
CA PHE A 166 9.16 4.02 -2.12
C PHE A 166 8.65 4.92 -0.99
N ILE A 167 9.10 6.17 -1.01
CA ILE A 167 8.57 7.26 -0.20
C ILE A 167 7.80 8.18 -1.15
N GLY A 168 6.52 8.38 -0.89
CA GLY A 168 5.73 9.47 -1.46
C GLY A 168 5.68 10.63 -0.48
N ILE A 169 5.99 11.83 -0.95
CA ILE A 169 5.94 13.08 -0.18
C ILE A 169 4.96 13.97 -0.93
N THR A 170 3.85 14.32 -0.29
CA THR A 170 2.78 15.11 -0.92
C THR A 170 2.32 16.21 0.00
N THR A 171 1.66 17.22 -0.55
CA THR A 171 0.98 18.23 0.27
C THR A 171 -0.50 17.92 0.36
N GLU A 172 -1.03 17.82 1.58
CA GLU A 172 -2.47 17.64 1.84
C GLU A 172 -2.90 18.56 2.98
N ASN A 173 -3.99 19.32 2.80
CA ASN A 173 -4.52 20.24 3.82
C ASN A 173 -3.46 21.22 4.40
N SER A 174 -2.53 21.70 3.56
CA SER A 174 -1.39 22.56 3.96
C SER A 174 -0.36 21.90 4.90
N LYS A 175 -0.39 20.57 5.03
CA LYS A 175 0.67 19.78 5.69
C LYS A 175 1.40 18.93 4.66
N THR A 176 2.64 18.60 4.96
CA THR A 176 3.39 17.60 4.19
C THR A 176 3.09 16.22 4.74
N ILE A 177 2.60 15.33 3.87
CA ILE A 177 2.33 13.93 4.15
C ILE A 177 3.49 13.10 3.61
N ILE A 178 4.00 12.20 4.44
CA ILE A 178 5.07 11.27 4.10
C ILE A 178 4.48 9.87 4.14
N SER A 179 4.35 9.25 2.97
CA SER A 179 3.87 7.87 2.82
C SER A 179 5.03 6.97 2.46
N LEU A 180 5.40 6.05 3.36
CA LEU A 180 6.39 5.02 3.12
C LEU A 180 5.70 3.71 2.81
N THR A 181 6.18 3.01 1.78
CA THR A 181 5.93 1.59 1.58
C THR A 181 7.27 0.88 1.47
N LEU A 182 7.45 -0.18 2.23
CA LEU A 182 8.68 -0.96 2.30
C LEU A 182 8.34 -2.45 2.23
N GLY A 183 8.95 -3.15 1.28
CA GLY A 183 9.06 -4.60 1.30
C GLY A 183 10.29 -5.01 2.10
N LEU A 184 10.10 -6.00 2.98
CA LEU A 184 11.12 -6.59 3.84
C LEU A 184 11.64 -7.91 3.25
#